data_AF-Q4UDN3-F1
#
_entry.id   AF-Q4UDN3-F1
#
_cell.length_a   1.000
_cell.length_b   1.000
_cell.length_c   1.000
_cell.angle_alpha   90.00
_cell.angle_beta   90.00
_cell.angle_gamma   90.00
#
_symmetry.space_group_name_H-M   'P 1'
#
loop_
_entity.id
_entity.type
_entity.pdbx_description
1 polymer ?
#
loop_
_entity_poly.entity_id
_entity_poly.type
_entity_poly.pdbx_seq_one_letter_code
_entity_poly.pdbx_strand_id
1 'polypeptide(L)'
;MFSHTSGVTTIQFLPKSTNLFYSGGFDNCLYKFDFRNLSSFLEHHRFKTPIWYLDFVTSEDGTLESLHVSGCHDGSALYDTSGTF
;
A
#
# COMPACT_ATOMS: atom_id res chain seq x y z
N MET A 1 -0.15 -0.52 19.87
CA MET A 1 -1.13 -0.06 18.87
C MET A 1 -1.03 -1.02 17.70
N PHE A 2 -2.11 -1.72 17.37
CA PHE A 2 -2.11 -2.61 16.20
C PHE A 2 -2.41 -1.74 14.98
N SER A 3 -1.61 -1.86 13.90
CA SER A 3 -1.90 -1.14 12.66
C SER A 3 -3.11 -1.80 12.00
N HIS A 4 -2.98 -3.05 11.55
CA HIS A 4 -4.10 -3.79 11.02
C HIS A 4 -4.99 -4.34 12.15
N THR A 5 -6.32 -4.27 11.95
CA THR A 5 -7.30 -4.89 12.86
C THR A 5 -7.73 -6.30 12.41
N SER A 6 -7.20 -6.77 11.27
CA SER A 6 -7.45 -8.09 10.71
C SER A 6 -6.20 -8.63 10.01
N GLY A 7 -6.30 -9.78 9.35
CA GLY A 7 -5.16 -10.43 8.67
C GLY A 7 -4.55 -9.56 7.57
N VAL A 8 -3.22 -9.47 7.57
CA VAL A 8 -2.43 -8.87 6.49
C VAL A 8 -2.35 -9.85 5.33
N THR A 9 -2.59 -9.36 4.12
CA THR A 9 -2.70 -10.19 2.90
C THR A 9 -1.59 -9.89 1.90
N THR A 10 -1.01 -8.69 1.94
CA THR A 10 0.00 -8.25 0.97
C THR A 10 0.92 -7.20 1.57
N ILE A 11 2.18 -7.22 1.13
CA ILE A 11 3.23 -6.27 1.49
C ILE A 11 4.02 -5.99 0.22
N GLN A 12 4.32 -4.72 -0.06
CA GLN A 12 5.17 -4.35 -1.19
C GLN A 12 6.11 -3.19 -0.81
N PHE A 13 7.41 -3.39 -1.06
CA PHE A 13 8.45 -2.37 -0.80
C PHE A 13 8.48 -1.34 -1.92
N LEU A 14 8.63 -0.07 -1.55
CA LEU A 14 8.70 1.03 -2.50
C LEU A 14 9.95 0.88 -3.39
N PRO A 15 9.82 0.84 -4.73
CA PRO A 15 10.96 0.77 -5.62
C PRO A 15 11.89 1.96 -5.38
N LYS A 16 13.20 1.71 -5.37
CA LYS A 16 14.27 2.72 -5.22
C LYS A 16 14.31 3.48 -3.87
N SER A 17 13.33 3.32 -2.99
CA SER A 17 13.37 3.84 -1.61
C SER A 17 13.50 2.69 -0.64
N THR A 18 14.68 2.54 -0.03
CA THR A 18 15.00 1.30 0.68
C THR A 18 14.12 1.06 1.89
N ASN A 19 13.60 2.11 2.54
CA ASN A 19 13.03 1.99 3.88
C ASN A 19 11.50 1.97 3.95
N LEU A 20 10.83 2.27 2.84
CA LEU A 20 9.38 2.41 2.81
C LEU A 20 8.72 1.18 2.22
N PHE A 21 7.62 0.76 2.81
CA PHE A 21 6.78 -0.28 2.26
C PHE A 21 5.31 -0.02 2.57
N TYR A 22 4.45 -0.66 1.81
CA TYR A 22 3.02 -0.64 2.00
C TYR A 22 2.53 -2.03 2.39
N SER A 23 1.49 -2.10 3.22
CA SER A 23 0.77 -3.35 3.51
C SER A 23 -0.73 -3.16 3.39
N GLY A 24 -1.40 -4.20 2.89
CA GLY A 24 -2.85 -4.28 2.77
C GLY A 24 -3.40 -5.46 3.57
N GLY A 25 -4.69 -5.39 3.92
CA GLY A 25 -5.32 -6.45 4.72
C GLY A 25 -6.85 -6.52 4.62
N PHE A 26 -7.40 -7.47 5.38
CA PHE A 26 -8.84 -7.73 5.51
C PHE A 26 -9.63 -6.65 6.26
N ASP A 27 -8.94 -5.68 6.86
CA ASP A 27 -9.55 -4.51 7.49
C ASP A 27 -9.83 -3.36 6.50
N ASN A 28 -9.62 -3.64 5.21
CA ASN A 28 -9.76 -2.73 4.09
C ASN A 28 -8.81 -1.53 4.19
N CYS A 29 -7.70 -1.66 4.89
CA CYS A 29 -6.73 -0.58 5.05
C CYS A 29 -5.46 -0.88 4.26
N LEU A 30 -4.96 0.15 3.58
CA LEU A 30 -3.60 0.24 3.10
C LEU A 30 -2.82 1.07 4.11
N TYR A 31 -1.70 0.57 4.61
CA TYR A 31 -0.80 1.30 5.49
C TYR A 31 0.56 1.47 4.82
N LYS A 32 1.20 2.61 5.06
CA LYS A 32 2.61 2.82 4.71
C LYS A 32 3.45 2.83 5.97
N PHE A 33 4.62 2.24 5.90
CA PHE A 33 5.56 2.14 7.00
C PHE A 33 6.95 2.56 6.59
N ASP A 34 7.74 2.94 7.60
CA ASP A 34 9.19 2.98 7.53
C ASP A 34 9.73 1.79 8.35
N PHE A 35 10.43 0.84 7.72
CA PHE A 35 10.90 -0.35 8.45
C PHE A 35 11.93 -0.01 9.54
N ARG A 36 12.55 1.18 9.50
CA ARG A 36 13.46 1.67 10.56
C ARG A 36 12.71 2.00 11.84
N ASN A 37 11.39 2.22 11.77
CA ASN A 37 10.51 2.45 12.91
C ASN A 37 9.14 1.76 12.70
N LEU A 38 9.08 0.47 13.02
CA LEU A 38 7.84 -0.33 12.91
C LEU A 38 6.84 -0.12 14.06
N SER A 39 7.12 0.80 14.99
CA SER A 39 6.19 1.06 16.12
C SER A 39 4.94 1.85 15.70
N SER A 40 4.98 2.50 14.54
CA SER A 40 3.89 3.32 13.98
C SER A 40 3.89 3.29 12.45
N PHE A 41 2.71 3.39 11.83
CA PHE A 41 2.58 3.65 10.40
C PHE A 41 2.76 5.16 10.11
N LEU A 42 3.13 5.50 8.87
CA LEU A 42 3.28 6.88 8.41
C LEU A 42 1.95 7.47 7.92
N GLU A 43 1.22 6.68 7.12
CA GLU A 43 -0.08 7.04 6.54
C GLU A 43 -0.94 5.78 6.42
N HIS A 44 -2.25 5.97 6.33
CA HIS A 44 -3.17 4.89 5.96
C HIS A 44 -4.31 5.41 5.10
N HIS A 45 -4.85 4.51 4.28
CA HIS A 45 -6.02 4.78 3.44
C HIS A 45 -7.02 3.63 3.58
N ARG A 46 -8.32 3.97 3.67
CA ARG A 46 -9.39 2.99 3.80
C ARG A 46 -10.09 2.76 2.46
N PHE A 47 -10.16 1.51 2.09
CA PHE A 47 -10.83 0.98 0.91
C PHE A 47 -12.23 0.46 1.28
N LYS A 48 -13.06 0.24 0.26
CA LYS A 48 -14.40 -0.35 0.44
C LYS A 48 -14.35 -1.85 0.68
N THR A 49 -13.36 -2.54 0.10
CA THR A 49 -13.18 -3.99 0.21
C THR A 49 -11.77 -4.36 0.67
N PRO A 50 -11.58 -5.61 1.14
CA PRO A 50 -10.27 -6.12 1.51
C PRO A 50 -9.27 -6.01 0.38
N ILE A 51 -8.04 -5.62 0.72
CA ILE A 51 -6.92 -5.56 -0.22
C ILE A 51 -6.31 -6.96 -0.32
N TRP A 52 -5.97 -7.39 -1.53
CA TRP A 52 -5.36 -8.70 -1.79
C TRP A 52 -4.02 -8.61 -2.49
N TYR A 53 -3.81 -7.55 -3.27
CA TYR A 53 -2.61 -7.40 -4.07
C TYR A 53 -2.19 -5.93 -4.17
N LEU A 54 -0.88 -5.73 -4.20
CA LEU A 54 -0.21 -4.45 -4.36
C LEU A 54 0.92 -4.62 -5.36
N ASP A 55 1.06 -3.67 -6.28
CA ASP A 55 2.29 -3.52 -7.05
C ASP A 55 2.52 -2.05 -7.43
N PHE A 56 3.78 -1.70 -7.66
CA PHE A 56 4.14 -0.35 -8.08
C PHE A 56 4.25 -0.28 -9.59
N VAL A 57 3.50 0.65 -10.18
CA VAL A 57 3.60 0.97 -11.59
C VAL A 57 4.69 2.03 -11.75
N THR A 58 5.73 1.68 -12.49
CA THR A 58 6.84 2.57 -12.82
C THR A 58 6.85 2.86 -14.31
N SER A 59 7.17 4.10 -14.67
CA SER A 59 7.47 4.51 -16.04
C SER A 59 8.70 3.78 -16.60
N GLU A 60 8.95 3.91 -17.91
CA GLU A 60 10.12 3.29 -18.58
C GLU A 60 11.47 3.77 -18.02
N ASP A 61 11.55 5.01 -17.52
CA ASP A 61 12.74 5.55 -16.83
C ASP A 61 12.84 5.11 -15.35
N GLY A 62 11.86 4.31 -14.91
CA GLY A 62 11.74 3.76 -13.56
C GLY A 62 11.29 4.79 -12.52
N THR A 63 10.74 5.93 -12.93
CA THR A 63 10.05 6.85 -12.02
C THR A 63 8.78 6.17 -11.51
N LEU A 64 8.48 6.36 -10.23
CA LEU A 64 7.26 5.82 -9.65
C LEU A 64 6.07 6.65 -10.11
N GLU A 65 5.11 6.02 -10.79
CA GLU A 65 3.90 6.68 -11.27
C GLU A 65 2.73 6.45 -10.31
N SER A 66 2.46 5.19 -9.97
CA SER A 66 1.31 4.85 -9.15
C SER A 66 1.48 3.55 -8.38
N LEU A 67 0.64 3.37 -7.37
CA LEU A 67 0.45 2.13 -6.64
C LEU A 67 -0.83 1.46 -7.18
N HIS A 68 -0.66 0.30 -7.78
CA HIS A 68 -1.76 -0.57 -8.15
C HIS A 68 -2.25 -1.33 -6.91
N VAL A 69 -3.55 -1.25 -6.63
CA VAL A 69 -4.19 -1.95 -5.52
C VAL A 69 -5.37 -2.76 -6.06
N SER A 70 -5.38 -4.06 -5.77
CA SER A 70 -6.52 -4.92 -6.12
C SER A 70 -7.19 -5.48 -4.87
N GLY A 71 -8.52 -5.41 -4.86
CA GLY A 71 -9.39 -5.97 -3.82
C GLY A 71 -10.13 -7.22 -4.28
N CYS A 72 -10.73 -7.96 -3.34
CA CYS A 72 -11.39 -9.24 -3.67
C CYS A 72 -12.67 -9.11 -4.51
N HIS A 73 -13.45 -8.05 -4.32
CA HIS A 73 -14.79 -7.94 -4.93
C HIS A 73 -14.95 -6.72 -5.83
N ASP A 74 -14.16 -5.66 -5.63
CA ASP A 74 -14.26 -4.42 -6.40
C ASP A 74 -13.29 -4.39 -7.61
N GLY A 75 -12.51 -5.45 -7.80
CA GLY A 75 -11.50 -5.52 -8.85
C GLY A 75 -10.22 -4.75 -8.49
N SER A 76 -9.82 -3.84 -9.37
CA SER A 76 -8.48 -3.23 -9.40
C SER A 76 -8.57 -1.71 -9.55
N ALA A 77 -7.75 -0.97 -8.81
CA ALA A 77 -7.65 0.49 -8.90
C ALA A 77 -6.18 0.95 -8.84
N LEU A 78 -5.90 2.07 -9.51
CA LEU A 78 -4.59 2.75 -9.48
C LEU A 78 -4.66 3.95 -8.55
N TYR A 79 -3.64 4.10 -7.70
CA TYR A 79 -3.53 5.16 -6.71
C TYR A 79 -2.28 5.98 -7.00
N ASP A 80 -2.43 7.28 -7.23
CA ASP A 80 -1.28 8.16 -7.35
C ASP A 80 -0.51 8.20 -6.02
N THR A 81 0.79 7.97 -6.10
CA THR A 81 1.69 7.99 -4.93
C THR A 81 2.14 9.40 -4.55
N SER A 82 1.80 10.41 -5.36
CA SER A 82 2.06 11.84 -5.12
C SER A 82 1.22 12.45 -3.99
N GLY A 83 0.17 11.75 -3.54
CA GLY A 83 -0.71 12.23 -2.47
C GLY A 83 -1.71 13.31 -2.90
N THR A 84 -1.91 13.53 -4.20
CA THR A 84 -2.92 14.46 -4.72
C THR A 84 -4.16 13.70 -5.15
N PHE A 85 -5.31 14.06 -4.57
CA PHE A 85 -6.63 13.45 -4.77
C PHE A 85 -7.40 14.12 -5.91
#